data_AF-A0A8J2SP14-F1
#
_entry.id   AF-A0A8J2SP14-F1
#
_cell.length_a   1.000
_cell.length_b   1.000
_cell.length_c   1.000
_cell.angle_alpha   90.00
_cell.angle_beta   90.00
_cell.angle_gamma   90.00
#
_symmetry.space_group_name_H-M   'P 1'
#
loop_
_entity.id
_entity.type
_entity.pdbx_description
1 polymer ?
#
loop_
_entity_poly.entity_id
_entity_poly.type
_entity_poly.pdbx_seq_one_letter_code
_entity_poly.pdbx_strand_id
1 'polypeptide(L)'
;AKIAAEREERERRERADAAAKAEAKRARDAKRAATRRDLAAARLAEARTALERRNEPSRIVIDVANVGHWNASSDSGVTFNWDQVAEVFQYYKRKGLRPSGFLSVHTNNRNPMPRNWPFKDCVAVAAGRDGERDVDDRFLLHQSKEHHCSIVTNDNFRGWEERLPDEDAAFLERFRNELHVNYVFVGPRRGSRETSSHALSASGRCLRELCAPAKTRPTAYFRLNLCAVGAVRPARRAVQGELRERERRRVAGADLGDHCGFVFGGVSLLKP
;
A
#
# COMPACT_ATOMS: atom_id res chain seq x y z
N ALA A 1 89.08 0.53 -6.14
CA ALA A 1 88.46 0.67 -4.80
C ALA A 1 87.28 1.65 -4.81
N LYS A 2 87.50 2.96 -5.06
CA LYS A 2 86.43 3.98 -5.01
C LYS A 2 85.20 3.68 -5.89
N ILE A 3 85.42 3.33 -7.16
CA ILE A 3 84.34 3.00 -8.12
C ILE A 3 83.51 1.79 -7.66
N ALA A 4 84.14 0.80 -7.02
CA ALA A 4 83.45 -0.39 -6.53
C ALA A 4 82.56 -0.06 -5.31
N ALA A 5 83.06 0.78 -4.39
CA ALA A 5 82.29 1.24 -3.23
C ALA A 5 81.08 2.09 -3.63
N GLU A 6 81.24 2.99 -4.61
CA GLU A 6 80.14 3.81 -5.13
C GLU A 6 79.03 2.96 -5.79
N ARG A 7 79.43 1.90 -6.51
CA ARG A 7 78.48 0.95 -7.12
C ARG A 7 77.71 0.16 -6.06
N GLU A 8 78.39 -0.34 -5.04
CA GLU A 8 77.76 -1.08 -3.95
C GLU A 8 76.77 -0.20 -3.16
N GLU A 9 77.14 1.04 -2.88
CA GLU A 9 76.24 1.99 -2.22
C GLU A 9 75.00 2.29 -3.09
N ARG A 10 75.18 2.47 -4.40
CA ARG A 10 74.07 2.67 -5.34
C ARG A 10 73.13 1.46 -5.35
N GLU A 11 73.65 0.24 -5.44
CA GLU A 11 72.85 -0.98 -5.41
C GLU A 11 72.08 -1.13 -4.09
N ARG A 12 72.70 -0.74 -2.96
CA ARG A 12 72.03 -0.72 -1.65
C ARG A 12 70.86 0.28 -1.62
N ARG A 13 71.05 1.49 -2.16
CA ARG A 13 69.98 2.51 -2.27
C ARG A 13 68.84 2.03 -3.16
N GLU A 14 69.14 1.47 -4.32
CA GLU A 14 68.13 0.94 -5.25
C GLU A 14 67.31 -0.20 -4.62
N ARG A 15 67.95 -1.10 -3.86
CA ARG A 15 67.24 -2.15 -3.10
C ARG A 15 66.36 -1.58 -2.00
N ALA A 16 66.84 -0.57 -1.27
CA ALA A 16 66.05 0.09 -0.22
C ALA A 16 64.83 0.81 -0.81
N ASP A 17 64.99 1.54 -1.92
CA ASP A 17 63.89 2.20 -2.64
C ASP A 17 62.88 1.19 -3.18
N ALA A 18 63.35 0.07 -3.73
CA ALA A 18 62.48 -1.01 -4.19
C ALA A 18 61.67 -1.64 -3.04
N ALA A 19 62.31 -1.87 -1.88
CA ALA A 19 61.63 -2.38 -0.69
C ALA A 19 60.57 -1.38 -0.17
N ALA A 20 60.92 -0.10 -0.07
CA ALA A 20 59.99 0.95 0.35
C ALA A 20 58.78 1.08 -0.61
N LYS A 21 59.02 1.01 -1.93
CA LYS A 21 57.94 0.99 -2.94
C LYS A 21 57.05 -0.25 -2.80
N ALA A 22 57.64 -1.42 -2.55
CA ALA A 22 56.89 -2.66 -2.35
C ALA A 22 56.02 -2.60 -1.09
N GLU A 23 56.53 -2.06 0.02
CA GLU A 23 55.78 -1.85 1.25
C GLU A 23 54.64 -0.85 1.06
N ALA A 24 54.91 0.30 0.44
CA ALA A 24 53.89 1.30 0.13
C ALA A 24 52.78 0.73 -0.77
N LYS A 25 53.14 -0.14 -1.73
CA LYS A 25 52.16 -0.86 -2.56
C LYS A 25 51.30 -1.80 -1.72
N ARG A 26 51.91 -2.63 -0.86
CA ARG A 26 51.18 -3.54 0.05
C ARG A 26 50.21 -2.77 0.96
N ALA A 27 50.63 -1.64 1.53
CA ALA A 27 49.78 -0.80 2.36
C ALA A 27 48.58 -0.24 1.58
N ARG A 28 48.78 0.23 0.34
CA ARG A 28 47.69 0.70 -0.54
C ARG A 28 46.72 -0.42 -0.90
N ASP A 29 47.24 -1.60 -1.21
CA ASP A 29 46.42 -2.77 -1.57
C ASP A 29 45.62 -3.27 -0.36
N ALA A 30 46.22 -3.29 0.83
CA ALA A 30 45.52 -3.61 2.08
C ALA A 30 44.39 -2.61 2.37
N LYS A 31 44.63 -1.29 2.20
CA LYS A 31 43.59 -0.25 2.35
C LYS A 31 42.45 -0.45 1.37
N ARG A 32 42.75 -0.71 0.09
CA ARG A 32 41.73 -1.00 -0.94
C ARG A 32 40.94 -2.27 -0.61
N ALA A 33 41.59 -3.31 -0.11
CA ALA A 33 40.94 -4.54 0.31
C ALA A 33 39.98 -4.30 1.49
N ALA A 34 40.39 -3.50 2.48
CA ALA A 34 39.52 -3.10 3.60
C ALA A 34 38.28 -2.35 3.10
N THR A 35 38.45 -1.30 2.28
CA THR A 35 37.32 -0.55 1.70
C THR A 35 36.35 -1.44 0.92
N ARG A 36 36.86 -2.43 0.17
CA ARG A 36 36.01 -3.39 -0.55
C ARG A 36 35.20 -4.28 0.39
N ARG A 37 35.79 -4.72 1.51
CA ARG A 37 35.08 -5.50 2.54
C ARG A 37 33.99 -4.67 3.21
N ASP A 38 34.29 -3.42 3.56
CA ASP A 38 33.31 -2.51 4.18
C ASP A 38 32.12 -2.26 3.24
N LEU A 39 32.39 -2.01 1.96
CA LEU A 39 31.34 -1.84 0.95
C LEU A 39 30.51 -3.12 0.75
N ALA A 40 31.15 -4.30 0.77
CA ALA A 40 30.44 -5.57 0.66
C ALA A 40 29.55 -5.83 1.88
N ALA A 41 30.03 -5.52 3.09
CA ALA A 41 29.26 -5.61 4.33
C ALA A 41 28.05 -4.66 4.31
N ALA A 42 28.24 -3.41 3.86
CA ALA A 42 27.16 -2.44 3.71
C ALA A 42 26.07 -2.92 2.74
N ARG A 43 26.47 -3.47 1.57
CA ARG A 43 25.54 -4.05 0.61
C ARG A 43 24.78 -5.25 1.15
N LEU A 44 25.45 -6.11 1.94
CA LEU A 44 24.80 -7.25 2.58
C LEU A 44 23.76 -6.78 3.62
N ALA A 45 24.08 -5.75 4.40
CA ALA A 45 23.16 -5.16 5.38
C ALA A 45 21.94 -4.51 4.70
N GLU A 46 22.15 -3.81 3.59
CA GLU A 46 21.08 -3.25 2.77
C GLU A 46 20.19 -4.35 2.18
N ALA A 47 20.79 -5.41 1.61
CA ALA A 47 20.05 -6.54 1.06
C ALA A 47 19.24 -7.28 2.13
N ARG A 48 19.78 -7.44 3.35
CA ARG A 48 19.06 -8.03 4.48
C ARG A 48 17.88 -7.17 4.90
N THR A 49 18.08 -5.87 5.05
CA THR A 49 17.00 -4.91 5.36
C THR A 49 15.91 -4.95 4.28
N ALA A 50 16.31 -5.02 3.00
CA ALA A 50 15.36 -5.14 1.89
C ALA A 50 14.57 -6.46 1.91
N LEU A 51 15.22 -7.57 2.30
CA LEU A 51 14.55 -8.87 2.44
C LEU A 51 13.57 -8.87 3.64
N GLU A 52 13.97 -8.29 4.77
CA GLU A 52 13.09 -8.12 5.93
C GLU A 52 11.86 -7.28 5.56
N ARG A 53 12.03 -6.18 4.83
CA ARG A 53 10.92 -5.38 4.28
C ARG A 53 10.01 -6.14 3.31
N ARG A 54 10.55 -7.09 2.53
CA ARG A 54 9.76 -7.95 1.63
C ARG A 54 8.91 -8.97 2.38
N ASN A 55 9.38 -9.40 3.55
CA ASN A 55 8.68 -10.38 4.38
C ASN A 55 7.68 -9.73 5.34
N GLU A 56 7.78 -8.42 5.58
CA GLU A 56 6.73 -7.70 6.30
C GLU A 56 5.44 -7.68 5.48
N PRO A 57 4.26 -7.95 6.09
CA PRO A 57 3.02 -7.82 5.37
C PRO A 57 2.86 -6.38 4.89
N SER A 58 2.51 -6.22 3.61
CA SER A 58 2.40 -4.91 2.99
C SER A 58 1.44 -4.02 3.78
N ARG A 59 1.87 -2.80 4.07
CA ARG A 59 1.08 -1.82 4.79
C ARG A 59 0.00 -1.25 3.89
N ILE A 60 -1.08 -0.78 4.49
CA ILE A 60 -2.08 0.03 3.81
C ILE A 60 -2.57 1.09 4.78
N VAL A 61 -2.65 2.32 4.30
CA VAL A 61 -3.08 3.45 5.12
C VAL A 61 -4.55 3.74 4.83
N ILE A 62 -5.34 3.98 5.87
CA ILE A 62 -6.78 4.22 5.76
C ILE A 62 -7.07 5.62 6.28
N ASP A 63 -7.71 6.42 5.43
CA ASP A 63 -8.31 7.68 5.82
C ASP A 63 -9.59 7.40 6.62
N VAL A 64 -9.48 7.41 7.95
CA VAL A 64 -10.57 7.02 8.85
C VAL A 64 -11.70 8.04 8.79
N ALA A 65 -11.38 9.32 8.61
CA ALA A 65 -12.36 10.39 8.51
C ALA A 65 -13.23 10.20 7.27
N ASN A 66 -12.58 10.05 6.11
CA ASN A 66 -13.26 9.88 4.83
C ASN A 66 -14.14 8.61 4.82
N VAL A 67 -13.58 7.48 5.29
CA VAL A 67 -14.34 6.22 5.40
C VAL A 67 -15.51 6.34 6.35
N GLY A 68 -15.34 6.94 7.53
CA GLY A 68 -16.41 7.05 8.50
C GLY A 68 -17.53 8.01 8.09
N HIS A 69 -17.22 9.03 7.28
CA HIS A 69 -18.18 10.02 6.80
C HIS A 69 -18.87 9.65 5.48
N TRP A 70 -18.36 8.69 4.70
CA TRP A 70 -18.85 8.41 3.35
C TRP A 70 -20.37 8.19 3.20
N ASN A 71 -20.97 7.36 4.08
CA ASN A 71 -22.41 7.07 4.06
C ASN A 71 -23.16 7.72 5.24
N ALA A 72 -22.55 8.71 5.89
CA ALA A 72 -23.22 9.53 6.89
C ALA A 72 -24.26 10.42 6.19
N SER A 73 -25.38 9.81 5.80
CA SER A 73 -26.50 10.51 5.16
C SER A 73 -27.01 11.58 6.12
N SER A 74 -27.09 12.81 5.61
CA SER A 74 -27.74 13.97 6.25
C SER A 74 -29.13 13.67 6.80
N ASP A 75 -29.83 12.68 6.22
CA ASP A 75 -31.22 12.36 6.56
C ASP A 75 -31.34 11.42 7.76
N SER A 76 -30.26 10.75 8.16
CA SER A 76 -30.26 9.74 9.22
C SER A 76 -29.77 10.25 10.57
N GLY A 77 -29.27 11.49 10.64
CA GLY A 77 -28.64 12.06 11.83
C GLY A 77 -27.31 11.41 12.24
N VAL A 78 -26.88 10.34 11.57
CA VAL A 78 -25.59 9.69 11.82
C VAL A 78 -24.52 10.48 11.07
N THR A 79 -23.64 11.15 11.82
CA THR A 79 -22.54 11.94 11.28
C THR A 79 -21.32 11.10 10.92
N PHE A 80 -21.14 9.92 11.54
CA PHE A 80 -19.96 9.08 11.35
C PHE A 80 -20.25 7.61 11.71
N ASN A 81 -19.73 6.66 10.92
CA ASN A 81 -19.99 5.24 11.09
C ASN A 81 -18.71 4.43 11.40
N TRP A 82 -18.50 4.09 12.68
CA TRP A 82 -17.35 3.27 13.11
C TRP A 82 -17.42 1.79 12.69
N ASP A 83 -18.61 1.24 12.45
CA ASP A 83 -18.76 -0.12 11.93
C ASP A 83 -18.25 -0.20 10.49
N GLN A 84 -18.52 0.83 9.70
CA GLN A 84 -18.02 0.97 8.35
C GLN A 84 -16.48 1.00 8.31
N VAL A 85 -15.87 1.78 9.20
CA VAL A 85 -14.40 1.80 9.36
C VAL A 85 -13.90 0.40 9.74
N ALA A 86 -14.54 -0.27 10.70
CA ALA A 86 -14.15 -1.62 11.12
C ALA A 86 -14.20 -2.63 9.96
N GLU A 87 -15.20 -2.55 9.08
CA GLU A 87 -15.31 -3.42 7.90
C GLU A 87 -14.13 -3.24 6.93
N VAL A 88 -13.67 -2.00 6.71
CA VAL A 88 -12.49 -1.71 5.87
C VAL A 88 -11.23 -2.30 6.47
N PHE A 89 -11.00 -2.10 7.78
CA PHE A 89 -9.86 -2.69 8.48
C PHE A 89 -9.88 -4.21 8.42
N GLN A 90 -11.04 -4.83 8.69
CA GLN A 90 -11.18 -6.28 8.65
C GLN A 90 -10.98 -6.81 7.23
N TYR A 91 -11.43 -6.09 6.19
CA TYR A 91 -11.20 -6.48 4.80
C TYR A 91 -9.71 -6.58 4.49
N TYR A 92 -8.92 -5.56 4.80
CA TYR A 92 -7.49 -5.56 4.50
C TYR A 92 -6.68 -6.53 5.37
N LYS A 93 -7.06 -6.72 6.64
CA LYS A 93 -6.46 -7.80 7.46
C LYS A 93 -6.68 -9.18 6.83
N ARG A 94 -7.89 -9.48 6.33
CA ARG A 94 -8.16 -10.76 5.62
C ARG A 94 -7.38 -10.90 4.32
N LYS A 95 -6.96 -9.80 3.70
CA LYS A 95 -6.08 -9.79 2.52
C LYS A 95 -4.60 -9.96 2.87
N GLY A 96 -4.27 -10.15 4.15
CA GLY A 96 -2.88 -10.26 4.61
C GLY A 96 -2.14 -8.93 4.64
N LEU A 97 -2.86 -7.79 4.60
CA LEU A 97 -2.25 -6.47 4.73
C LEU A 97 -2.28 -6.00 6.19
N ARG A 98 -1.41 -5.04 6.51
CA ARG A 98 -1.38 -4.34 7.81
C ARG A 98 -2.05 -2.97 7.67
N PRO A 99 -3.35 -2.84 8.00
CA PRO A 99 -4.01 -1.55 7.95
C PRO A 99 -3.56 -0.66 9.11
N SER A 100 -3.27 0.60 8.79
CA SER A 100 -3.05 1.69 9.74
C SER A 100 -3.99 2.84 9.37
N GLY A 101 -4.69 3.43 10.33
CA GLY A 101 -5.57 4.56 10.09
C GLY A 101 -5.13 5.82 10.80
N PHE A 102 -5.50 6.95 10.21
CA PHE A 102 -5.28 8.27 10.80
C PHE A 102 -6.59 9.03 10.87
N LEU A 103 -6.74 9.78 11.97
CA LEU A 103 -7.92 10.58 12.26
C LEU A 103 -7.49 11.84 13.00
N SER A 104 -7.97 13.03 12.59
CA SER A 104 -7.69 14.23 13.39
C SER A 104 -8.34 14.15 14.78
N VAL A 105 -7.72 14.80 15.78
CA VAL A 105 -8.28 14.94 17.13
C VAL A 105 -9.67 15.57 17.11
N HIS A 106 -9.93 16.47 16.17
CA HIS A 106 -11.23 17.14 16.01
C HIS A 106 -12.32 16.17 15.56
N THR A 107 -12.05 15.35 14.54
CA THR A 107 -12.99 14.33 14.08
C THR A 107 -13.22 13.29 15.17
N ASN A 108 -12.18 12.86 15.89
CA ASN A 108 -12.30 11.95 17.02
C ASN A 108 -13.13 12.55 18.17
N ASN A 109 -12.94 13.81 18.52
CA ASN A 109 -13.72 14.45 19.59
C ASN A 109 -15.21 14.54 19.26
N ARG A 110 -15.55 14.77 17.99
CA ARG A 110 -16.94 14.79 17.51
C ARG A 110 -17.54 13.39 17.38
N ASN A 111 -16.73 12.41 17.02
CA ASN A 111 -17.14 11.04 16.75
C ASN A 111 -16.23 10.07 17.50
N PRO A 112 -16.31 10.03 18.85
CA PRO A 112 -15.34 9.32 19.68
C PRO A 112 -15.28 7.84 19.31
N MET A 113 -14.05 7.35 19.13
CA MET A 113 -13.79 5.93 18.91
C MET A 113 -14.36 5.10 20.06
N PRO A 114 -15.17 4.05 19.80
CA PRO A 114 -15.70 3.21 20.85
C PRO A 114 -14.58 2.56 21.67
N ARG A 115 -14.72 2.53 23.02
CA ARG A 115 -13.68 2.00 23.93
C ARG A 115 -13.24 0.57 23.60
N ASN A 116 -14.18 -0.26 23.15
CA ASN A 116 -13.97 -1.67 22.82
C ASN A 116 -13.87 -1.90 21.29
N TRP A 117 -13.51 -0.87 20.52
CA TRP A 117 -13.37 -1.00 19.08
C TRP A 117 -12.17 -1.89 18.73
N PRO A 118 -12.34 -2.94 17.90
CA PRO A 118 -11.35 -4.02 17.72
C PRO A 118 -10.06 -3.60 16.98
N PHE A 119 -10.02 -2.40 16.43
CA PHE A 119 -8.89 -1.87 15.67
C PHE A 119 -8.29 -0.60 16.30
N LYS A 120 -8.56 -0.34 17.58
CA LYS A 120 -8.06 0.86 18.26
C LYS A 120 -6.53 1.01 18.17
N ASP A 121 -5.80 -0.10 18.24
CA ASP A 121 -4.32 -0.10 18.17
C ASP A 121 -3.79 0.06 16.74
N CYS A 122 -4.70 0.10 15.74
CA CYS A 122 -4.38 0.35 14.35
C CYS A 122 -4.69 1.78 13.92
N VAL A 123 -5.25 2.62 14.79
CA VAL A 123 -5.61 4.02 14.47
C VAL A 123 -4.82 4.98 15.35
N ALA A 124 -4.11 5.90 14.70
CA ALA A 124 -3.48 7.03 15.35
C ALA A 124 -4.38 8.26 15.27
N VAL A 125 -4.54 8.96 16.40
CA VAL A 125 -5.24 10.24 16.44
C VAL A 125 -4.20 11.35 16.30
N ALA A 126 -4.24 12.07 15.18
CA ALA A 126 -3.34 13.17 14.91
C ALA A 126 -3.71 14.38 15.78
N ALA A 127 -2.77 14.82 16.61
CA ALA A 127 -2.94 16.02 17.42
C ALA A 127 -3.09 17.24 16.51
N GLY A 128 -4.07 18.09 16.81
CA GLY A 128 -4.20 19.38 16.14
C GLY A 128 -3.03 20.29 16.51
N ARG A 129 -2.64 21.14 15.58
CA ARG A 129 -1.67 22.21 15.80
C ARG A 129 -2.28 23.52 15.35
N ASP A 130 -2.11 24.58 16.14
CA ASP A 130 -2.69 25.88 15.84
C ASP A 130 -2.28 26.36 14.45
N GLY A 131 -3.27 26.78 13.65
CA GLY A 131 -3.09 27.24 12.28
C GLY A 131 -2.90 26.13 11.24
N GLU A 132 -2.72 24.87 11.64
CA GLU A 132 -2.65 23.74 10.71
C GLU A 132 -4.03 23.12 10.49
N ARG A 133 -4.45 23.09 9.22
CA ARG A 133 -5.61 22.32 8.75
C ARG A 133 -5.14 20.99 8.18
N ASP A 134 -6.04 20.02 8.13
CA ASP A 134 -5.85 18.76 7.40
C ASP A 134 -4.60 17.99 7.87
N VAL A 135 -4.36 17.98 9.19
CA VAL A 135 -3.17 17.36 9.79
C VAL A 135 -3.16 15.85 9.56
N ASP A 136 -4.32 15.20 9.64
CA ASP A 136 -4.48 13.77 9.33
C ASP A 136 -4.08 13.45 7.88
N ASP A 137 -4.48 14.27 6.91
CA ASP A 137 -4.11 14.07 5.50
C ASP A 137 -2.60 14.14 5.28
N ARG A 138 -1.88 15.04 5.98
CA ARG A 138 -0.42 15.08 5.96
C ARG A 138 0.20 13.79 6.48
N PHE A 139 -0.34 13.23 7.57
CA PHE A 139 0.12 11.94 8.10
C PHE A 139 -0.17 10.80 7.12
N LEU A 140 -1.32 10.80 6.44
CA LEU A 140 -1.66 9.81 5.42
C LEU A 140 -0.60 9.80 4.29
N LEU A 141 -0.33 10.98 3.72
CA LEU A 141 0.64 11.13 2.63
C LEU A 141 2.06 10.77 3.08
N HIS A 142 2.47 11.22 4.26
CA HIS A 142 3.79 10.92 4.81
C HIS A 142 4.00 9.41 4.99
N GLN A 143 3.03 8.71 5.59
CA GLN A 143 3.11 7.26 5.82
C GLN A 143 3.10 6.47 4.51
N SER A 144 2.32 6.92 3.53
CA SER A 144 2.32 6.32 2.20
C SER A 144 3.68 6.47 1.52
N LYS A 145 4.30 7.66 1.61
CA LYS A 145 5.63 7.95 1.06
C LYS A 145 6.71 7.13 1.76
N GLU A 146 6.74 7.14 3.09
CA GLU A 146 7.75 6.44 3.91
C GLU A 146 7.71 4.92 3.70
N HIS A 147 6.51 4.35 3.62
CA HIS A 147 6.32 2.91 3.52
C HIS A 147 6.01 2.41 2.11
N HIS A 148 6.01 3.29 1.11
CA HIS A 148 5.62 3.00 -0.28
C HIS A 148 4.34 2.16 -0.37
N CYS A 149 3.29 2.61 0.32
CA CYS A 149 2.08 1.83 0.49
C CYS A 149 0.81 2.57 0.05
N SER A 150 -0.23 1.82 -0.25
CA SER A 150 -1.49 2.39 -0.73
C SER A 150 -2.24 3.17 0.35
N ILE A 151 -2.97 4.22 -0.06
CA ILE A 151 -3.93 4.94 0.80
C ILE A 151 -5.34 4.63 0.33
N VAL A 152 -6.22 4.33 1.28
CA VAL A 152 -7.64 4.10 1.08
C VAL A 152 -8.39 5.37 1.45
N THR A 153 -8.83 6.10 0.42
CA THR A 153 -9.66 7.30 0.55
C THR A 153 -10.43 7.51 -0.76
N ASN A 154 -11.54 8.24 -0.71
CA ASN A 154 -12.22 8.76 -1.89
C ASN A 154 -11.92 10.25 -2.10
N ASP A 155 -11.08 10.85 -1.23
CA ASP A 155 -10.53 12.18 -1.47
C ASP A 155 -9.51 12.13 -2.61
N ASN A 156 -9.58 13.10 -3.52
CA ASN A 156 -8.64 13.22 -4.63
C ASN A 156 -7.47 14.17 -4.32
N PHE A 157 -7.42 14.73 -3.11
CA PHE A 157 -6.41 15.69 -2.67
C PHE A 157 -6.30 16.87 -3.65
N ARG A 158 -7.42 17.37 -4.17
CA ARG A 158 -7.41 18.52 -5.10
C ARG A 158 -6.82 19.76 -4.43
N GLY A 159 -5.85 20.38 -5.09
CA GLY A 159 -5.21 21.62 -4.63
C GLY A 159 -4.17 21.41 -3.53
N TRP A 160 -3.77 20.16 -3.27
CA TRP A 160 -2.69 19.85 -2.33
C TRP A 160 -1.30 20.11 -2.93
N GLU A 161 -1.15 19.99 -4.25
CA GLU A 161 0.09 20.25 -4.98
C GLU A 161 0.63 21.65 -4.70
N GLU A 162 -0.26 22.64 -4.60
CA GLU A 162 0.09 24.04 -4.34
C GLU A 162 0.50 24.29 -2.87
N ARG A 163 0.19 23.35 -1.97
CA ARG A 163 0.40 23.47 -0.52
C ARG A 163 1.57 22.63 -0.02
N LEU A 164 2.08 21.73 -0.86
CA LEU A 164 3.15 20.79 -0.53
C LEU A 164 4.49 21.28 -1.09
N PRO A 165 5.62 20.95 -0.46
CA PRO A 165 6.94 21.09 -1.08
C PRO A 165 7.01 20.34 -2.41
N ASP A 166 7.84 20.81 -3.36
CA ASP A 166 7.95 20.25 -4.71
C ASP A 166 8.15 18.72 -4.74
N GLU A 167 8.97 18.20 -3.82
CA GLU A 167 9.23 16.75 -3.71
C GLU A 167 7.96 15.96 -3.36
N ASP A 168 7.11 16.52 -2.50
CA ASP A 168 5.86 15.90 -2.05
C ASP A 168 4.77 16.05 -3.11
N ALA A 169 4.78 17.16 -3.88
CA ALA A 169 3.89 17.32 -5.03
C ALA A 169 4.19 16.26 -6.13
N ALA A 170 5.47 16.02 -6.43
CA ALA A 170 5.88 14.97 -7.37
C ALA A 170 5.58 13.55 -6.85
N PHE A 171 5.58 13.36 -5.54
CA PHE A 171 5.08 12.13 -4.92
C PHE A 171 3.56 12.00 -5.12
N LEU A 172 2.78 13.05 -4.86
CA LEU A 172 1.31 13.03 -4.95
C LEU A 172 0.82 12.67 -6.36
N GLU A 173 1.49 13.18 -7.41
CA GLU A 173 1.18 12.83 -8.80
C GLU A 173 1.33 11.34 -9.09
N ARG A 174 2.44 10.74 -8.66
CA ARG A 174 2.67 9.28 -8.79
C ARG A 174 1.71 8.47 -7.93
N PHE A 175 1.52 8.92 -6.68
CA PHE A 175 0.63 8.30 -5.71
C PHE A 175 -0.80 8.13 -6.26
N ARG A 176 -1.35 9.16 -6.90
CA ARG A 176 -2.73 9.13 -7.44
C ARG A 176 -2.95 8.03 -8.48
N ASN A 177 -1.92 7.67 -9.23
CA ASN A 177 -2.02 6.65 -10.29
C ASN A 177 -1.74 5.23 -9.78
N GLU A 178 -0.90 5.08 -8.75
CA GLU A 178 -0.36 3.77 -8.37
C GLU A 178 -0.80 3.29 -6.98
N LEU A 179 -0.97 4.22 -6.04
CA LEU A 179 -1.12 3.92 -4.61
C LEU A 179 -2.49 4.36 -4.07
N HIS A 180 -3.29 5.10 -4.83
CA HIS A 180 -4.59 5.58 -4.40
C HIS A 180 -5.69 4.53 -4.62
N VAL A 181 -6.38 4.14 -3.53
CA VAL A 181 -7.45 3.14 -3.54
C VAL A 181 -8.79 3.76 -3.17
N ASN A 182 -9.65 3.90 -4.18
CA ASN A 182 -11.03 4.31 -4.01
C ASN A 182 -11.91 3.13 -3.54
N TYR A 183 -13.01 3.44 -2.87
CA TYR A 183 -13.95 2.43 -2.34
C TYR A 183 -15.41 2.86 -2.55
N VAL A 184 -16.32 1.89 -2.53
CA VAL A 184 -17.77 2.15 -2.56
C VAL A 184 -18.47 1.19 -1.61
N PHE A 185 -19.35 1.71 -0.76
CA PHE A 185 -20.22 0.86 0.05
C PHE A 185 -21.52 0.61 -0.69
N VAL A 186 -21.73 -0.64 -1.11
CA VAL A 186 -22.98 -1.05 -1.75
C VAL A 186 -23.90 -1.56 -0.66
N GLY A 187 -24.96 -0.80 -0.35
CA GLY A 187 -26.02 -1.27 0.54
C GLY A 187 -26.74 -2.50 -0.04
N PRO A 188 -27.49 -3.25 0.77
CA PRO A 188 -28.37 -4.29 0.23
C PRO A 188 -29.27 -3.66 -0.84
N ARG A 189 -29.35 -4.28 -2.03
CA ARG A 189 -30.23 -3.83 -3.10
C ARG A 189 -31.65 -3.73 -2.54
N ARG A 190 -32.12 -2.52 -2.25
CA ARG A 190 -33.53 -2.26 -1.94
C ARG A 190 -34.33 -2.49 -3.22
N GLY A 191 -34.61 -3.74 -3.59
CA GLY A 191 -35.23 -3.98 -4.90
C GLY A 191 -35.33 -5.40 -5.45
N SER A 192 -35.25 -6.46 -4.64
CA SER A 192 -36.01 -7.68 -5.00
C SER A 192 -37.19 -7.80 -4.05
N ARG A 193 -38.19 -6.93 -4.25
CA ARG A 193 -39.56 -7.34 -3.96
C ARG A 193 -39.82 -8.49 -4.91
N GLU A 194 -39.60 -9.72 -4.46
CA GLU A 194 -40.31 -10.84 -5.05
C GLU A 194 -41.79 -10.52 -4.91
N THR A 195 -42.43 -10.17 -6.02
CA THR A 195 -43.86 -10.27 -6.16
C THR A 195 -44.20 -11.76 -6.13
N SER A 196 -44.25 -12.35 -4.95
CA SER A 196 -44.94 -13.61 -4.74
C SER A 196 -46.44 -13.31 -4.70
N SER A 197 -47.00 -13.10 -5.90
CA SER A 197 -48.40 -13.39 -6.15
C SER A 197 -48.58 -14.90 -6.08
N HIS A 198 -49.02 -15.40 -4.92
CA HIS A 198 -50.06 -16.42 -4.90
C HIS A 198 -50.79 -16.36 -3.56
N ALA A 199 -52.06 -16.00 -3.67
CA ALA A 199 -53.08 -16.19 -2.65
C ALA A 199 -53.12 -17.67 -2.21
N LEU A 200 -53.30 -17.90 -0.91
CA LEU A 200 -54.29 -18.84 -0.41
C LEU A 200 -54.71 -18.44 1.01
N SER A 201 -56.02 -18.22 1.11
CA SER A 201 -56.86 -18.10 2.30
C SER A 201 -56.57 -19.16 3.36
N ALA A 202 -56.49 -18.77 4.64
CA ALA A 202 -57.45 -19.15 5.68
C ALA A 202 -57.00 -18.73 7.09
N SER A 203 -57.89 -18.00 7.77
CA SER A 203 -58.19 -18.02 9.21
C SER A 203 -57.05 -17.97 10.26
N GLY A 204 -57.14 -16.98 11.15
CA GLY A 204 -56.93 -17.23 12.58
C GLY A 204 -56.03 -16.25 13.33
N ARG A 205 -56.68 -15.32 14.05
CA ARG A 205 -56.31 -14.75 15.36
C ARG A 205 -54.90 -14.18 15.58
N CYS A 206 -54.89 -12.85 15.77
CA CYS A 206 -54.37 -12.16 16.96
C CYS A 206 -53.09 -12.69 17.62
N LEU A 207 -51.97 -11.99 17.41
CA LEU A 207 -51.03 -11.63 18.48
C LEU A 207 -50.27 -10.36 18.06
N ARG A 208 -50.49 -9.29 18.81
CA ARG A 208 -49.56 -8.16 18.91
C ARG A 208 -48.32 -8.68 19.62
N GLU A 209 -47.15 -8.63 18.98
CA GLU A 209 -45.88 -8.48 19.68
C GLU A 209 -44.77 -8.03 18.72
N LEU A 210 -44.06 -7.02 19.20
CA LEU A 210 -42.83 -6.41 18.73
C LEU A 210 -41.91 -7.33 17.90
N CYS A 211 -41.80 -7.08 16.60
CA CYS A 211 -40.59 -7.40 15.83
C CYS A 211 -39.99 -6.09 15.34
N ALA A 212 -38.89 -5.71 15.98
CA ALA A 212 -38.00 -4.65 15.50
C ALA A 212 -37.53 -4.97 14.08
N PRO A 213 -37.37 -3.97 13.19
CA PRO A 213 -36.80 -4.22 11.87
C PRO A 213 -35.34 -4.65 12.03
N ALA A 214 -35.01 -5.85 11.55
CA ALA A 214 -33.64 -6.32 11.44
C ALA A 214 -32.84 -5.31 10.59
N LYS A 215 -31.90 -4.60 11.21
CA LYS A 215 -30.94 -3.74 10.53
C LYS A 215 -30.02 -4.63 9.68
N THR A 216 -30.37 -4.86 8.42
CA THR A 216 -29.50 -5.51 7.45
C THR A 216 -28.27 -4.63 7.23
N ARG A 217 -27.10 -5.14 7.62
CA ARG A 217 -25.83 -4.43 7.51
C ARG A 217 -25.43 -4.29 6.03
N PRO A 218 -25.01 -3.11 5.56
CA PRO A 218 -24.37 -2.99 4.25
C PRO A 218 -23.11 -3.87 4.22
N THR A 219 -22.78 -4.44 3.06
CA THR A 219 -21.54 -5.20 2.88
C THR A 219 -20.64 -4.38 1.96
N ALA A 220 -19.44 -4.03 2.43
CA ALA A 220 -18.49 -3.28 1.64
C ALA A 220 -17.99 -4.06 0.41
N TYR A 221 -17.95 -3.43 -0.76
CA TYR A 221 -17.33 -3.97 -1.98
C TYR A 221 -16.18 -3.06 -2.41
N PHE A 222 -15.01 -3.64 -2.63
CA PHE A 222 -13.83 -2.88 -3.06
C PHE A 222 -13.55 -3.17 -4.53
N ARG A 223 -13.58 -2.12 -5.37
CA ARG A 223 -13.17 -2.20 -6.77
C ARG A 223 -11.87 -1.42 -6.93
N LEU A 224 -10.79 -2.14 -7.22
CA LEU A 224 -9.54 -1.51 -7.67
C LEU A 224 -9.77 -0.98 -9.10
N ASN A 225 -9.79 0.34 -9.25
CA ASN A 225 -9.77 0.97 -10.58
C ASN A 225 -8.32 1.18 -11.00
N LEU A 226 -7.86 0.45 -12.00
CA LEU A 226 -6.68 0.82 -12.78
C LEU A 226 -7.12 1.82 -13.85
N CYS A 227 -6.92 3.11 -13.63
CA CYS A 227 -7.00 4.11 -14.69
C CYS A 227 -5.63 4.21 -15.37
N ALA A 228 -5.37 3.33 -16.35
CA ALA A 228 -4.28 3.53 -17.29
C ALA A 228 -4.78 4.43 -18.43
N VAL A 229 -4.48 5.73 -18.37
CA VAL A 229 -4.57 6.62 -19.55
C VAL A 229 -3.18 6.65 -20.18
N GLY A 230 -3.08 6.08 -21.37
CA GLY A 230 -1.81 5.90 -22.07
C GLY A 230 -1.35 7.14 -22.84
N ALA A 231 -0.04 7.20 -23.12
CA ALA A 231 0.52 7.38 -24.47
C ALA A 231 2.06 7.47 -24.42
N VAL A 232 2.78 6.35 -24.65
CA VAL A 232 4.09 6.36 -25.34
C VAL A 232 4.25 5.05 -26.13
N ARG A 233 4.37 5.14 -27.45
CA ARG A 233 4.90 4.10 -28.36
C ARG A 233 6.31 4.53 -28.82
N PRO A 234 7.12 3.65 -29.46
CA PRO A 234 7.54 2.33 -29.03
C PRO A 234 9.07 2.13 -29.20
N ALA A 235 9.72 1.35 -28.34
CA ALA A 235 11.04 0.81 -28.68
C ALA A 235 11.26 -0.54 -28.00
N ARG A 236 10.99 -1.62 -28.74
CA ARG A 236 11.91 -2.74 -29.02
C ARG A 236 11.12 -3.99 -29.41
N ARG A 237 11.23 -4.33 -30.69
CA ARG A 237 11.03 -5.67 -31.25
C ARG A 237 12.19 -6.57 -30.80
N ALA A 238 11.86 -7.73 -30.25
CA ALA A 238 12.42 -9.05 -30.59
C ALA A 238 12.14 -10.00 -29.41
N VAL A 239 11.83 -11.26 -29.71
CA VAL A 239 11.56 -12.36 -28.75
C VAL A 239 10.12 -12.42 -28.21
N GLN A 240 9.13 -12.66 -29.08
CA GLN A 240 7.81 -13.17 -28.63
C GLN A 240 7.09 -13.97 -29.74
N GLY A 241 7.84 -14.82 -30.45
CA GLY A 241 7.33 -15.60 -31.58
C GLY A 241 6.77 -16.99 -31.25
N GLU A 242 7.06 -17.59 -30.08
CA GLU A 242 6.86 -19.05 -29.92
C GLU A 242 5.96 -19.50 -28.77
N LEU A 243 5.33 -18.59 -28.02
CA LEU A 243 4.52 -18.98 -26.84
C LEU A 243 2.99 -18.99 -27.05
N ARG A 244 2.49 -18.69 -28.26
CA ARG A 244 1.04 -18.45 -28.48
C ARG A 244 0.20 -19.63 -28.97
N GLU A 245 0.77 -20.82 -29.10
CA GLU A 245 0.05 -21.95 -29.71
C GLU A 245 -0.33 -23.09 -28.74
N ARG A 246 0.21 -23.11 -27.51
CA ARG A 246 -0.10 -24.16 -26.53
C ARG A 246 -1.28 -23.88 -25.59
N GLU A 247 -1.79 -22.65 -25.54
CA GLU A 247 -2.81 -22.26 -24.55
C GLU A 247 -4.24 -22.21 -25.09
N ARG A 248 -4.45 -22.42 -26.41
CA ARG A 248 -5.78 -22.35 -27.05
C ARG A 248 -6.58 -23.67 -27.03
N ARG A 249 -6.13 -24.72 -26.35
CA ARG A 249 -6.80 -26.05 -26.36
C ARG A 249 -7.28 -26.57 -25.00
N ARG A 250 -7.39 -25.74 -23.98
CA ARG A 250 -8.08 -26.10 -22.74
C ARG A 250 -8.92 -24.94 -22.26
N VAL A 251 -10.20 -24.93 -22.64
CA VAL A 251 -11.39 -24.63 -21.83
C VAL A 251 -12.56 -24.62 -22.84
N ALA A 252 -13.14 -25.79 -23.06
CA ALA A 252 -14.46 -25.95 -23.65
C ALA A 252 -15.19 -26.95 -22.73
N GLY A 253 -16.34 -26.53 -22.20
CA GLY A 253 -17.23 -27.38 -21.40
C GLY A 253 -17.15 -27.11 -19.90
N ALA A 254 -17.91 -26.13 -19.42
CA ALA A 254 -18.48 -26.15 -18.07
C ALA A 254 -19.78 -25.33 -18.10
N ASP A 255 -20.88 -26.06 -18.09
CA ASP A 255 -22.23 -25.59 -17.80
C ASP A 255 -22.29 -25.16 -16.33
N LEU A 256 -22.75 -23.95 -16.04
CA LEU A 256 -22.90 -23.42 -14.69
C LEU A 256 -24.22 -22.68 -14.59
N GLY A 257 -25.17 -23.32 -13.91
CA GLY A 257 -26.45 -22.76 -13.52
C GLY A 257 -26.35 -21.63 -12.50
N ASP A 258 -27.52 -21.07 -12.20
CA ASP A 258 -27.75 -19.88 -11.39
C ASP A 258 -27.10 -19.93 -10.00
N HIS A 259 -25.92 -19.31 -9.89
CA HIS A 259 -25.36 -18.86 -8.63
C HIS A 259 -24.75 -17.46 -8.80
N CYS A 260 -25.04 -16.56 -7.86
CA CYS A 260 -24.49 -15.21 -7.80
C CYS A 260 -22.94 -15.26 -7.81
N GLY A 261 -22.37 -15.08 -9.00
CA GLY A 261 -20.95 -15.25 -9.28
C GLY A 261 -20.13 -13.98 -9.06
N PHE A 262 -19.02 -14.15 -8.34
CA PHE A 262 -17.93 -13.21 -8.17
C PHE A 262 -17.23 -12.93 -9.51
N VAL A 263 -16.91 -11.66 -9.79
CA VAL A 263 -15.99 -11.30 -10.88
C VAL A 263 -14.69 -10.77 -10.29
N PHE A 264 -13.62 -11.56 -10.38
CA PHE A 264 -12.26 -11.13 -10.08
C PHE A 264 -11.65 -10.49 -11.33
N GLY A 265 -11.37 -9.19 -11.25
CA GLY A 265 -10.34 -8.56 -12.09
C GLY A 265 -8.98 -8.84 -11.47
N GLY A 266 -8.19 -9.71 -12.09
CA GLY A 266 -6.85 -10.05 -11.64
C GLY A 266 -5.92 -8.83 -11.69
N VAL A 267 -5.19 -8.60 -10.60
CA VAL A 267 -3.97 -7.79 -10.65
C VAL A 267 -2.85 -8.74 -11.06
N SER A 268 -2.15 -8.41 -12.14
CA SER A 268 -0.84 -9.00 -12.41
C SER A 268 0.08 -8.65 -11.25
N LEU A 269 0.35 -9.64 -10.40
CA LEU A 269 1.55 -9.62 -9.57
C LEU A 269 2.73 -9.54 -10.54
N LEU A 270 3.39 -8.38 -10.58
CA LEU A 270 4.75 -8.29 -11.09
C LEU A 270 5.60 -9.27 -10.26
N LYS A 271 5.83 -10.46 -10.81
CA LYS A 271 6.95 -11.32 -10.44
C LYS A 271 8.24 -10.68 -10.99
N PRO A 272 9.38 -10.88 -10.30
CA PRO A 272 10.62 -10.10 -10.45
C PRO A 272 11.19 -10.07 -11.86
#